data_AF-A0A2W2B9K8-F1
#
_entry.id   AF-A0A2W2B9K8-F1
#
_cell.length_a   1.000
_cell.length_b   1.000
_cell.length_c   1.000
_cell.angle_alpha   90.00
_cell.angle_beta   90.00
_cell.angle_gamma   90.00
#
_symmetry.space_group_name_H-M   'P 1'
#
loop_
_entity.id
_entity.type
_entity.pdbx_description
1 polymer ?
#
loop_
_entity_poly.entity_id
_entity_poly.type
_entity_poly.pdbx_seq_one_letter_code
_entity_poly.pdbx_strand_id
1 'polypeptide(L)'
;MDTNDLIKSAFQNAGGILDGSNWYVLEGHVVLNEFRITKLDDFYINNLVAFKHGEDHGYVMLGIFNSIEAAEEYQIHIRTIGRDEKGNFIK
;
A
#
# COMPACT_ATOMS: atom_id res chain seq x y z
N MET A 1 -19.43 2.97 -16.88
CA MET A 1 -18.83 3.99 -15.99
C MET A 1 -17.33 3.75 -15.97
N ASP A 2 -16.59 4.70 -16.55
CA ASP A 2 -15.13 4.64 -16.65
C ASP A 2 -14.50 5.02 -15.29
N THR A 3 -13.27 4.58 -15.04
CA THR A 3 -12.50 4.92 -13.83
C THR A 3 -12.40 6.44 -13.66
N ASN A 4 -12.28 7.18 -14.78
CA ASN A 4 -12.28 8.64 -14.79
C ASN A 4 -13.60 9.26 -14.27
N ASP A 5 -14.74 8.62 -14.51
CA ASP A 5 -16.04 9.11 -14.06
C ASP A 5 -16.23 8.92 -12.55
N LEU A 6 -15.75 7.79 -12.02
CA LEU A 6 -15.74 7.51 -10.58
C LEU A 6 -14.87 8.53 -9.82
N ILE A 7 -13.68 8.81 -10.35
CA ILE A 7 -12.75 9.79 -9.79
C ILE A 7 -13.39 11.19 -9.79
N LYS A 8 -14.00 11.62 -10.91
CA LYS A 8 -14.72 12.91 -10.99
C LYS A 8 -15.88 13.02 -10.02
N SER A 9 -16.66 11.95 -9.85
CA SER A 9 -17.76 11.94 -8.88
C SER A 9 -17.25 12.04 -7.44
N ALA A 10 -16.14 11.39 -7.12
CA ALA A 10 -15.50 11.50 -5.80
C ALA A 10 -15.00 12.93 -5.54
N PHE A 11 -14.39 13.59 -6.54
CA PHE A 11 -13.97 14.99 -6.46
C PHE A 11 -15.12 15.95 -6.14
N GLN A 12 -16.29 15.71 -6.74
CA GLN A 12 -17.41 16.65 -6.67
C GLN A 12 -18.29 16.46 -5.42
N ASN A 13 -18.40 15.24 -4.88
CA ASN A 13 -19.45 14.92 -3.92
C ASN A 13 -18.97 14.55 -2.50
N ALA A 14 -17.69 14.22 -2.29
CA ALA A 14 -17.26 13.53 -1.05
C ALA A 14 -16.19 14.24 -0.21
N GLY A 15 -15.82 15.49 -0.50
CA GLY A 15 -14.90 16.27 0.36
C GLY A 15 -13.42 16.26 -0.06
N GLY A 16 -13.14 16.07 -1.34
CA GLY A 16 -11.80 16.18 -1.92
C GLY A 16 -11.04 14.85 -1.91
N ILE A 17 -10.19 14.66 -2.93
CA ILE A 17 -9.19 13.60 -2.92
C ILE A 17 -8.21 13.89 -1.78
N LEU A 18 -7.90 12.88 -0.97
CA LEU A 18 -6.71 12.85 -0.13
C LEU A 18 -5.55 13.35 -0.98
N ASP A 19 -4.98 14.52 -0.69
CA ASP A 19 -3.76 14.99 -1.36
C ASP A 19 -2.62 14.03 -1.01
N GLY A 20 -2.58 12.91 -1.73
CA GLY A 20 -1.66 11.80 -1.57
C GLY A 20 -0.34 12.04 -2.27
N SER A 21 -0.12 13.23 -2.85
CA SER A 21 1.06 13.55 -3.66
C SER A 21 2.39 13.31 -2.92
N ASN A 22 2.37 13.37 -1.59
CA ASN A 22 3.51 13.14 -0.70
C ASN A 22 3.30 11.96 0.26
N TRP A 23 2.37 11.06 -0.04
CA TRP A 23 2.10 9.90 0.81
C TRP A 23 2.42 8.60 0.09
N TYR A 24 3.05 7.70 0.83
CA TYR A 24 3.55 6.41 0.36
C TYR A 24 2.97 5.30 1.23
N VAL A 25 2.66 4.17 0.60
CA VAL A 25 2.12 2.98 1.25
C VAL A 25 3.20 1.92 1.20
N LEU A 26 3.57 1.38 2.37
CA LEU A 26 4.32 0.13 2.43
C LEU A 26 3.32 -1.01 2.34
N GLU A 27 3.51 -1.88 1.36
CA GLU A 27 2.73 -3.09 1.17
C GLU A 27 3.61 -4.33 1.38
N GLY A 28 3.02 -5.39 1.93
CA GLY A 28 3.65 -6.69 2.09
C GLY A 28 2.84 -7.79 1.40
N HIS A 29 3.50 -8.70 0.70
CA HIS A 29 2.84 -9.86 0.10
C HIS A 29 2.68 -10.97 1.14
N VAL A 30 1.46 -11.47 1.32
CA VAL A 30 1.11 -12.44 2.37
C VAL A 30 1.81 -13.81 2.22
N VAL A 31 2.08 -14.25 0.98
CA VAL A 31 2.85 -15.47 0.70
C VAL A 31 4.33 -15.24 0.39
N LEU A 32 4.65 -14.28 -0.49
CA LEU A 32 5.97 -14.21 -1.14
C LEU A 32 7.08 -13.56 -0.29
N ASN A 33 6.80 -13.08 0.92
CA ASN A 33 7.74 -12.31 1.74
C ASN A 33 8.36 -11.14 0.96
N GLU A 34 7.54 -10.53 0.10
CA GLU A 34 7.89 -9.38 -0.73
C GLU A 34 7.32 -8.12 -0.11
N PHE A 35 8.05 -7.02 -0.29
CA PHE A 35 7.61 -5.70 0.13
C PHE A 35 7.70 -4.76 -1.06
N ARG A 36 6.74 -3.84 -1.17
CA ARG A 36 6.79 -2.76 -2.14
C ARG A 36 6.32 -1.47 -1.51
N ILE A 37 6.83 -0.36 -2.02
CA ILE A 37 6.40 0.98 -1.64
C ILE A 37 5.71 1.59 -2.86
N THR A 38 4.45 1.99 -2.70
CA THR A 38 3.64 2.59 -3.75
C THR A 38 3.17 3.96 -3.30
N LYS A 39 2.84 4.87 -4.22
CA LYS A 39 2.17 6.12 -3.84
C LYS A 39 0.75 5.82 -3.37
N LEU A 40 0.24 6.65 -2.47
CA LEU A 40 -1.09 6.45 -1.88
C LEU A 40 -2.23 6.51 -2.91
N ASP A 41 -2.11 7.39 -3.90
CA ASP A 41 -3.05 7.49 -5.03
C ASP A 41 -3.05 6.23 -5.90
N ASP A 42 -1.86 5.76 -6.28
CA ASP A 42 -1.68 4.52 -7.05
C ASP A 42 -2.21 3.31 -6.26
N PHE A 43 -1.96 3.25 -4.95
CA PHE A 43 -2.48 2.19 -4.09
C PHE A 43 -4.02 2.13 -4.15
N TYR A 44 -4.70 3.26 -3.98
CA TYR A 44 -6.17 3.29 -4.04
C TYR A 44 -6.71 2.93 -5.42
N ILE A 45 -6.08 3.42 -6.49
CA ILE A 45 -6.50 3.10 -7.87
C ILE A 45 -6.35 1.59 -8.13
N ASN A 46 -5.20 1.01 -7.79
CA ASN A 46 -4.92 -0.41 -8.01
C ASN A 46 -5.89 -1.29 -7.21
N ASN A 47 -6.17 -0.97 -5.95
CA ASN A 47 -7.11 -1.72 -5.13
C ASN A 47 -8.56 -1.59 -5.63
N LEU A 48 -8.96 -0.41 -6.11
CA LEU A 48 -10.28 -0.22 -6.69
C LEU A 48 -10.45 -1.04 -7.98
N VAL A 49 -9.42 -1.08 -8.83
CA VAL A 49 -9.39 -1.92 -10.04
C VAL A 49 -9.47 -3.39 -9.65
N ALA A 50 -8.64 -3.86 -8.73
CA ALA A 50 -8.64 -5.25 -8.27
C ALA A 50 -10.01 -5.65 -7.70
N PHE A 51 -10.61 -4.80 -6.86
CA PHE A 51 -11.96 -4.99 -6.33
C PHE A 51 -13.01 -5.08 -7.45
N LYS A 52 -12.95 -4.18 -8.43
CA LYS A 52 -13.90 -4.15 -9.56
C LYS A 52 -13.81 -5.41 -10.44
N HIS A 53 -12.61 -5.96 -10.60
CA HIS A 53 -12.36 -7.12 -11.46
C HIS A 53 -12.32 -8.46 -10.71
N GLY A 54 -12.47 -8.45 -9.37
CA GLY A 54 -12.41 -9.64 -8.54
C GLY A 54 -11.01 -10.29 -8.52
N GLU A 55 -9.96 -9.48 -8.69
CA GLU A 55 -8.58 -9.93 -8.68
C GLU A 55 -8.03 -9.95 -7.25
N ASP A 56 -7.39 -11.06 -6.87
CA ASP A 56 -6.59 -11.14 -5.64
C ASP A 56 -5.12 -10.97 -6.02
N HIS A 57 -4.47 -9.93 -5.46
CA HIS A 57 -3.06 -9.65 -5.70
C HIS A 57 -2.16 -10.01 -4.51
N GLY A 58 -2.70 -10.50 -3.39
CA GLY A 58 -1.92 -10.99 -2.25
C GLY A 58 -1.10 -9.94 -1.48
N TYR A 59 -1.16 -8.66 -1.86
CA TYR A 59 -0.50 -7.55 -1.16
C TYR A 59 -1.45 -6.89 -0.16
N VAL A 60 -0.97 -6.66 1.06
CA VAL A 60 -1.69 -5.95 2.12
C VAL A 60 -0.94 -4.69 2.54
N MET A 61 -1.68 -3.64 2.90
CA MET A 61 -1.11 -2.42 3.46
C MET A 61 -0.54 -2.69 4.86
N LEU A 62 0.72 -2.30 5.07
CA LEU A 62 1.41 -2.38 6.35
C LEU A 62 1.53 -1.02 7.04
N GLY A 63 1.56 0.07 6.26
CA GLY A 63 1.61 1.43 6.79
C GLY A 63 1.53 2.49 5.71
N ILE A 64 1.22 3.72 6.14
CA ILE A 64 1.16 4.92 5.29
C ILE A 64 2.16 5.95 5.86
N PHE A 65 2.98 6.51 4.99
CA PHE A 65 4.14 7.35 5.34
C PHE A 65 4.14 8.63 4.51
N ASN A 66 4.65 9.72 5.07
CA ASN A 66 4.76 11.01 4.40
C ASN A 66 6.09 11.19 3.63
N SER A 67 6.92 10.14 3.55
CA SER A 67 8.12 10.08 2.72
C SER A 67 8.46 8.62 2.38
N ILE A 68 9.27 8.43 1.33
CA ILE A 68 9.75 7.10 0.94
C ILE A 68 10.70 6.55 1.99
N GLU A 69 11.57 7.40 2.52
CA GLU A 69 12.62 7.03 3.48
C GLU A 69 12.02 6.46 4.77
N ALA A 70 10.92 7.03 5.25
CA ALA A 70 10.21 6.52 6.43
C ALA A 70 9.57 5.13 6.16
N ALA A 71 9.05 4.92 4.95
CA ALA A 71 8.52 3.61 4.56
C ALA A 71 9.63 2.55 4.43
N GLU A 72 10.79 2.92 3.89
CA GLU A 72 11.98 2.06 3.78
C GLU A 72 12.55 1.70 5.17
N GLU A 73 12.65 2.68 6.07
CA GLU A 73 13.11 2.44 7.44
C GLU A 73 12.17 1.45 8.16
N TYR A 74 10.86 1.62 7.99
CA TYR A 74 9.88 0.71 8.58
C TYR A 74 9.93 -0.69 7.94
N GLN A 75 10.15 -0.79 6.63
CA GLN A 75 10.37 -2.07 5.94
C GLN A 75 11.57 -2.82 6.53
N ILE A 76 12.69 -2.12 6.76
CA ILE A 76 13.88 -2.70 7.40
C ILE A 76 13.51 -3.16 8.81
N HIS A 77 12.79 -2.34 9.57
CA HIS A 77 12.36 -2.67 10.92
C HIS A 77 11.55 -3.98 10.97
N ILE A 78 10.54 -4.12 10.09
CA ILE A 78 9.74 -5.35 9.98
C ILE A 78 10.64 -6.56 9.68
N ARG A 79 11.61 -6.42 8.78
CA ARG A 79 12.56 -7.50 8.45
C ARG A 79 13.45 -7.88 9.63
N THR A 80 13.86 -6.90 10.45
CA THR A 80 14.71 -7.13 11.62
C THR A 80 13.97 -7.77 12.80
N ILE A 81 12.70 -7.40 13.00
CA ILE A 81 11.84 -8.09 13.99
C ILE A 81 11.49 -9.49 13.50
N GLY A 82 11.54 -9.70 12.19
CA GLY A 82 11.14 -10.94 11.57
C GLY A 82 11.96 -12.17 11.93
N ARG A 83 13.25 -12.15 12.32
CA ARG A 83 14.06 -13.41 12.46
C ARG A 83 15.21 -13.44 13.49
N ASP A 84 15.34 -14.58 14.19
CA ASP A 84 16.32 -14.88 15.24
C ASP A 84 17.69 -15.26 14.66
N GLU A 85 18.72 -15.41 15.52
CA GLU A 85 20.11 -15.73 15.11
C GLU A 85 20.26 -17.04 14.31
N LYS A 86 19.23 -17.89 14.29
CA LYS A 86 19.20 -19.17 13.57
C LYS A 86 18.34 -19.12 12.30
N GLY A 87 17.80 -17.94 11.95
CA GLY A 87 16.96 -17.75 10.77
C GLY A 87 15.50 -18.16 10.96
N ASN A 88 15.06 -18.48 12.18
CA ASN A 88 13.65 -18.70 12.51
C ASN A 88 12.96 -17.36 12.73
N PHE A 89 11.64 -17.28 12.62
CA PHE A 89 10.96 -16.02 12.94
C PHE A 89 10.99 -15.71 14.45
N ILE A 90 11.42 -14.50 14.86
CA ILE A 90 11.37 -14.09 16.28
C ILE A 90 9.91 -13.91 16.66
N LYS A 91 9.51 -14.49 17.79
CA LYS A 91 8.21 -14.29 18.42
C LYS A 91 8.29 -13.16 19.45
#